data_AF-A0A2V5Y0Y5-F1
#
_entry.id   AF-A0A2V5Y0Y5-F1
#
_cell.length_a   1.000
_cell.length_b   1.000
_cell.length_c   1.000
_cell.angle_alpha   90.00
_cell.angle_beta   90.00
_cell.angle_gamma   90.00
#
_symmetry.space_group_name_H-M   'P 1'
#
loop_
_entity.id
_entity.type
_entity.pdbx_description
1 polymer ?
#
loop_
_entity_poly.entity_id
_entity_poly.type
_entity_poly.pdbx_seq_one_letter_code
_entity_poly.pdbx_strand_id
1 'polypeptide(L)'
;ETDDYRPPHAPLTSVDDLKKICGWAEFTSKPGWDEDFTVCDQCMQGIDAAWASRDALRALGIGDDYVDRLLQLRAGPDGVDGTPDDIQFTTVQDALTRGLGLNSQQISQLQNLIGFKFPVFRVVSTGKSGDVTRTVQMVVSGGGGRGGNPLVISWKEL
;
A
#
# COMPACT_ATOMS: atom_id res chain seq x y z
N GLU A 1 14.59 -1.49 25.48
CA GLU A 1 15.88 -1.95 24.94
C GLU A 1 16.39 -3.06 25.83
N THR A 2 17.04 -4.06 25.25
CA THR A 2 17.69 -5.13 26.02
C THR A 2 19.19 -5.04 25.79
N ASP A 3 19.98 -5.74 26.60
CA ASP A 3 21.44 -5.76 26.43
C ASP A 3 21.85 -6.21 25.02
N ASP A 4 21.06 -7.10 24.40
CA ASP A 4 21.29 -7.68 23.07
C ASP A 4 20.56 -6.97 21.91
N TYR A 5 19.70 -5.98 22.19
CA TYR A 5 18.94 -5.27 21.17
C TYR A 5 18.87 -3.77 21.42
N ARG A 6 19.47 -3.01 20.51
CA ARG A 6 19.41 -1.55 20.43
C ARG A 6 18.72 -1.13 19.13
N PRO A 7 17.46 -0.66 19.17
CA PRO A 7 16.81 -0.13 17.98
C PRO A 7 17.58 1.11 17.49
N PRO A 8 17.58 1.38 16.18
CA PRO A 8 18.36 2.47 15.60
C PRO A 8 17.81 3.87 15.95
N HIS A 9 16.58 3.97 16.48
CA HIS A 9 15.86 5.24 16.72
C HIS A 9 15.84 6.17 15.49
N ALA A 10 15.83 5.57 14.29
CA ALA A 10 15.83 6.26 13.02
C ALA A 10 14.60 5.81 12.20
N PRO A 11 14.13 6.63 11.23
CA PRO A 11 13.09 6.23 10.30
C PRO A 11 13.46 4.92 9.57
N LEU A 12 12.44 4.12 9.26
CA LEU A 12 12.61 2.97 8.38
C LEU A 12 12.99 3.46 6.97
N THR A 13 13.92 2.75 6.32
CA THR A 13 14.38 3.05 4.97
C THR A 13 13.87 2.04 3.94
N SER A 14 13.50 0.86 4.41
CA SER A 14 12.93 -0.21 3.61
C SER A 14 11.98 -1.06 4.45
N VAL A 15 11.09 -1.81 3.79
CA VAL A 15 10.24 -2.79 4.48
C VAL A 15 11.11 -3.87 5.15
N ASP A 16 12.26 -4.21 4.57
CA ASP A 16 13.20 -5.18 5.13
C ASP A 16 13.79 -4.76 6.48
N ASP A 17 13.73 -3.47 6.86
CA ASP A 17 14.11 -3.02 8.21
C ASP A 17 13.19 -3.60 9.30
N LEU A 18 11.96 -3.99 8.96
CA LEU A 18 11.03 -4.66 9.89
C LEU A 18 11.56 -6.03 10.37
N LYS A 19 12.41 -6.70 9.57
CA LYS A 19 13.09 -7.95 9.98
C LYS A 19 14.06 -7.75 11.14
N LYS A 20 14.52 -6.51 11.36
CA LYS A 20 15.45 -6.16 12.44
C LYS A 20 14.71 -5.84 13.74
N ILE A 21 13.37 -5.81 13.75
CA ILE A 21 12.59 -5.56 14.95
C ILE A 21 12.58 -6.82 15.82
N CYS A 22 12.99 -6.66 17.08
CA CYS A 22 12.97 -7.76 18.03
C CYS A 22 11.53 -8.32 18.18
N GLY A 23 11.38 -9.64 18.08
CA GLY A 23 10.09 -10.34 18.13
C GLY A 23 9.36 -10.47 16.80
N TRP A 24 9.84 -9.86 15.71
CA TRP A 24 9.20 -9.94 14.39
C TRP A 24 9.72 -11.07 13.50
N ALA A 25 10.67 -11.87 13.98
CA ALA A 25 11.30 -12.94 13.20
C ALA A 25 10.28 -13.96 12.67
N GLU A 26 9.32 -14.38 13.51
CA GLU A 26 8.27 -15.32 13.06
C GLU A 26 7.38 -14.70 11.98
N PHE A 27 6.89 -13.47 12.20
CA PHE A 27 6.03 -12.76 11.26
C PHE A 27 6.72 -12.58 9.90
N THR A 28 7.94 -12.06 9.91
CA THR A 28 8.73 -11.76 8.70
C THR A 28 9.32 -13.00 8.01
N SER A 29 9.16 -14.19 8.60
CA SER A 29 9.53 -15.46 7.96
C SER A 29 8.46 -16.00 7.01
N LYS A 30 7.22 -15.51 7.11
CA LYS A 30 6.08 -15.98 6.31
C LYS A 30 6.21 -15.49 4.87
N PRO A 31 5.98 -16.32 3.84
CA PRO A 31 5.94 -15.84 2.46
C PRO A 31 4.91 -14.70 2.29
N GLY A 32 5.26 -13.69 1.50
CA GLY A 32 4.37 -12.56 1.19
C GLY A 32 4.12 -11.57 2.34
N TRP A 33 4.81 -11.69 3.48
CA TRP A 33 4.60 -10.82 4.63
C TRP A 33 4.78 -9.32 4.35
N ASP A 34 5.57 -8.97 3.32
CA ASP A 34 5.87 -7.59 2.93
C ASP A 34 4.93 -7.03 1.84
N GLU A 35 3.98 -7.83 1.34
CA GLU A 35 3.14 -7.45 0.20
C GLU A 35 2.28 -6.22 0.47
N ASP A 36 1.68 -6.13 1.66
CA ASP A 36 0.83 -5.01 2.09
C ASP A 36 1.60 -3.81 2.67
N PHE A 37 2.93 -3.90 2.81
CA PHE A 37 3.73 -2.84 3.43
C PHE A 37 4.45 -1.97 2.40
N THR A 38 4.46 -0.67 2.66
CA THR A 38 5.31 0.27 1.93
C THR A 38 5.96 1.22 2.93
N VAL A 39 7.29 1.32 2.90
CA VAL A 39 8.02 2.36 3.62
C VAL A 39 8.22 3.53 2.67
N CYS A 40 7.59 4.66 3.00
CA CYS A 40 7.78 5.90 2.29
C CYS A 40 7.56 7.09 3.23
N ASP A 41 8.64 7.80 3.53
CA ASP A 41 8.66 9.01 4.35
C ASP A 41 8.02 10.22 3.63
N GLN A 42 8.12 10.26 2.31
CA GLN A 42 7.60 11.32 1.44
C GLN A 42 6.13 11.13 1.05
N CYS A 43 5.53 9.98 1.37
CA CYS A 43 4.20 9.60 0.92
C CYS A 43 3.15 9.83 2.00
N MET A 44 3.21 10.93 2.77
CA MET A 44 2.31 11.31 3.87
C MET A 44 0.81 11.33 3.50
N GLN A 45 0.24 10.20 3.13
CA GLN A 45 -1.04 10.13 2.42
C GLN A 45 -1.98 9.06 3.04
N GLY A 46 -1.49 8.21 3.95
CA GLY A 46 -2.30 7.17 4.60
C GLY A 46 -2.44 5.92 3.73
N ILE A 47 -3.54 5.19 3.86
CA ILE A 47 -3.89 4.03 3.03
C ILE A 47 -4.72 4.50 1.82
N ASP A 48 -4.37 4.07 0.61
CA ASP A 48 -5.11 4.45 -0.60
C ASP A 48 -6.33 3.55 -0.78
N ALA A 49 -7.53 4.08 -0.53
CA ALA A 49 -8.76 3.29 -0.66
C ALA A 49 -9.02 2.80 -2.09
N ALA A 50 -8.40 3.43 -3.11
CA ALA A 50 -8.52 3.01 -4.50
C ALA A 50 -7.82 1.68 -4.77
N TRP A 51 -6.76 1.35 -4.02
CA TRP A 51 -5.87 0.23 -4.30
C TRP A 51 -5.63 -0.69 -3.10
N ALA A 52 -6.02 -0.28 -1.89
CA ALA A 52 -5.81 -1.04 -0.66
C ALA A 52 -6.38 -2.45 -0.76
N SER A 53 -5.64 -3.42 -0.22
CA SER A 53 -6.08 -4.80 -0.07
C SER A 53 -7.20 -4.90 0.97
N ARG A 54 -7.90 -6.05 0.97
CA ARG A 54 -8.90 -6.40 1.99
C ARG A 54 -8.31 -6.24 3.40
N ASP A 55 -7.10 -6.73 3.62
CA ASP A 55 -6.48 -6.75 4.94
C ASP A 55 -5.97 -5.38 5.37
N ALA A 56 -5.47 -4.55 4.44
CA ALA A 56 -5.15 -3.15 4.72
C ALA A 56 -6.39 -2.35 5.15
N LEU A 57 -7.54 -2.59 4.52
CA LEU A 57 -8.81 -1.95 4.90
C LEU A 57 -9.32 -2.45 6.27
N ARG A 58 -9.22 -3.76 6.54
CA ARG A 58 -9.57 -4.33 7.85
C ARG A 58 -8.68 -3.81 8.98
N ALA A 59 -7.40 -3.57 8.71
CA ALA A 59 -6.47 -3.00 9.68
C ALA A 59 -6.89 -1.60 10.16
N LEU A 60 -7.73 -0.89 9.39
CA LEU A 60 -8.35 0.38 9.80
C LEU A 60 -9.57 0.21 10.71
N GLY A 61 -9.94 -1.03 11.09
CA GLY A 61 -11.12 -1.32 11.89
C GLY A 61 -12.43 -1.32 11.10
N ILE A 62 -12.35 -1.38 9.77
CA ILE A 62 -13.52 -1.44 8.89
C ILE A 62 -14.04 -2.89 8.86
N GLY A 63 -15.34 -3.07 9.12
CA GLY A 63 -15.98 -4.38 9.14
C GLY A 63 -16.06 -5.04 7.75
N ASP A 64 -16.06 -6.37 7.72
CA ASP A 64 -16.00 -7.17 6.50
C ASP A 64 -17.06 -6.82 5.47
N ASP A 65 -18.33 -6.66 5.88
CA ASP A 65 -19.41 -6.32 4.95
C ASP A 65 -19.15 -5.00 4.18
N TYR A 66 -18.50 -4.03 4.82
CA TYR A 66 -18.15 -2.76 4.21
C TYR A 66 -16.95 -2.91 3.26
N VAL A 67 -15.94 -3.68 3.67
CA VAL A 67 -14.76 -3.99 2.84
C VAL A 67 -15.19 -4.75 1.58
N ASP A 68 -15.99 -5.79 1.74
CA ASP A 68 -16.47 -6.65 0.66
C ASP A 68 -17.27 -5.87 -0.36
N ARG A 69 -18.12 -4.95 0.11
CA ARG A 69 -18.85 -4.03 -0.75
C ARG A 69 -17.91 -3.13 -1.56
N LEU A 70 -16.90 -2.50 -0.93
CA LEU A 70 -15.95 -1.66 -1.66
C LEU A 70 -15.20 -2.46 -2.72
N LEU A 71 -14.70 -3.65 -2.37
CA LEU A 71 -13.95 -4.50 -3.29
C LEU A 71 -14.84 -5.02 -4.44
N GLN A 72 -16.09 -5.37 -4.17
CA GLN A 72 -17.05 -5.76 -5.21
C GLN A 72 -17.34 -4.60 -6.17
N LEU A 73 -17.50 -3.38 -5.64
CA LEU A 73 -17.71 -2.21 -6.49
C LEU A 73 -16.46 -1.92 -7.34
N ARG A 74 -15.27 -2.00 -6.74
CA ARG A 74 -14.00 -1.83 -7.45
C ARG A 74 -13.88 -2.81 -8.60
N ALA A 75 -14.11 -4.10 -8.34
CA ALA A 75 -13.99 -5.18 -9.31
C ALA A 75 -15.08 -5.24 -10.40
N GLY A 76 -16.01 -4.28 -10.42
CA GLY A 76 -16.98 -4.14 -11.50
C GLY A 76 -17.90 -5.35 -11.72
N PRO A 77 -18.68 -5.34 -12.82
CA PRO A 77 -19.52 -6.45 -13.26
C PRO A 77 -18.78 -7.76 -13.55
N ASP A 78 -17.53 -7.71 -14.01
CA ASP A 78 -16.76 -8.92 -14.33
C ASP A 78 -16.13 -9.59 -13.08
N GLY A 79 -16.12 -8.88 -11.95
CA GLY A 79 -15.61 -9.38 -10.67
C GLY A 79 -14.08 -9.39 -10.58
N VAL A 80 -13.39 -8.70 -11.47
CA VAL A 80 -11.93 -8.59 -11.52
C VAL A 80 -11.51 -7.14 -11.30
N ASP A 81 -10.80 -6.87 -10.21
CA ASP A 81 -10.25 -5.53 -9.94
C ASP A 81 -9.11 -5.19 -10.90
N GLY A 82 -9.05 -3.94 -11.36
CA GLY A 82 -8.08 -3.44 -12.32
C GLY A 82 -8.54 -3.50 -13.78
N THR A 83 -9.81 -3.74 -14.07
CA THR A 83 -10.36 -3.85 -15.43
C THR A 83 -11.07 -2.56 -15.88
N PRO A 84 -11.33 -2.37 -17.20
CA PRO A 84 -11.98 -1.16 -17.69
C PRO A 84 -13.41 -0.92 -17.17
N ASP A 85 -14.09 -1.94 -16.66
CA ASP A 85 -15.45 -1.85 -16.10
C ASP A 85 -15.48 -1.57 -14.58
N ASP A 86 -14.32 -1.46 -13.95
CA ASP A 86 -14.18 -1.04 -12.55
C ASP A 86 -14.90 0.27 -12.25
N ILE A 87 -15.58 0.31 -11.11
CA ILE A 87 -16.17 1.57 -10.63
C ILE A 87 -15.07 2.53 -10.19
N GLN A 88 -14.95 3.62 -10.93
CA GLN A 88 -14.05 4.70 -10.58
C GLN A 88 -14.65 5.59 -9.48
N PHE A 89 -14.00 5.64 -8.32
CA PHE A 89 -14.24 6.70 -7.35
C PHE A 89 -13.40 7.93 -7.71
N THR A 90 -13.93 9.11 -7.42
CA THR A 90 -13.31 10.39 -7.83
C THR A 90 -12.62 11.12 -6.67
N THR A 91 -13.05 10.85 -5.44
CA THR A 91 -12.53 11.49 -4.21
C THR A 91 -12.49 10.48 -3.08
N VAL A 92 -11.73 10.76 -2.02
CA VAL A 92 -11.76 9.92 -0.80
C VAL A 92 -13.17 9.85 -0.24
N GLN A 93 -13.89 10.99 -0.20
CA GLN A 93 -15.23 11.05 0.37
C GLN A 93 -16.22 10.14 -0.39
N ASP A 94 -16.11 10.09 -1.71
CA ASP A 94 -16.90 9.21 -2.56
C ASP A 94 -16.58 7.73 -2.28
N ALA A 95 -15.30 7.37 -2.16
CA ALA A 95 -14.89 6.01 -1.77
C ALA A 95 -15.40 5.61 -0.38
N LEU A 96 -15.32 6.52 0.61
CA LEU A 96 -15.76 6.24 1.98
C LEU A 96 -17.29 6.14 2.10
N THR A 97 -18.04 6.96 1.36
CA THR A 97 -19.51 6.99 1.45
C THR A 97 -20.17 5.98 0.52
N ARG A 98 -19.86 6.02 -0.78
CA ARG A 98 -20.50 5.16 -1.78
C ARG A 98 -19.89 3.76 -1.80
N GLY A 99 -18.56 3.68 -1.68
CA GLY A 99 -17.81 2.43 -1.65
C GLY A 99 -18.03 1.69 -0.34
N LEU A 100 -17.50 2.26 0.76
CA LEU A 100 -17.56 1.64 2.08
C LEU A 100 -18.89 1.84 2.82
N GLY A 101 -19.79 2.72 2.39
CA GLY A 101 -21.08 2.90 3.07
C GLY A 101 -20.98 3.56 4.46
N LEU A 102 -19.88 4.25 4.78
CA LEU A 102 -19.63 4.80 6.10
C LEU A 102 -20.44 6.07 6.37
N ASN A 103 -20.86 6.24 7.62
CA ASN A 103 -21.49 7.46 8.09
C ASN A 103 -20.44 8.52 8.49
N SER A 104 -20.88 9.76 8.74
CA SER A 104 -19.97 10.88 9.07
C SER A 104 -19.12 10.65 10.32
N GLN A 105 -19.62 9.93 11.32
CA GLN A 105 -18.87 9.62 12.54
C GLN A 105 -17.79 8.57 12.30
N GLN A 106 -18.05 7.56 11.48
CA GLN A 106 -17.05 6.57 11.07
C GLN A 106 -15.98 7.21 10.19
N ILE A 107 -16.38 8.10 9.27
CA ILE A 107 -15.46 8.83 8.40
C ILE A 107 -14.52 9.72 9.22
N SER A 108 -15.01 10.38 10.27
CA SER A 108 -14.15 11.23 11.10
C SER A 108 -13.07 10.43 11.85
N GLN A 109 -13.34 9.16 12.19
CA GLN A 109 -12.36 8.26 12.82
C GLN A 109 -11.24 7.83 11.87
N LEU A 110 -11.51 7.82 10.56
CA LEU A 110 -10.53 7.45 9.52
C LEU A 110 -9.75 8.65 8.97
N GLN A 111 -10.06 9.87 9.42
CA GLN A 111 -9.35 11.06 8.99
C GLN A 111 -7.85 10.91 9.22
N ASN A 112 -7.06 11.28 8.21
CA ASN A 112 -5.58 11.17 8.17
C ASN A 112 -5.01 9.75 8.06
N LEU A 113 -5.83 8.70 8.17
CA LEU A 113 -5.39 7.31 7.97
C LEU A 113 -5.67 6.80 6.55
N ILE A 114 -6.60 7.45 5.83
CA ILE A 114 -7.04 7.05 4.52
C ILE A 114 -7.00 8.23 3.55
N GLY A 115 -6.63 7.93 2.32
CA GLY A 115 -6.64 8.87 1.21
C GLY A 115 -7.00 8.15 -0.08
N PHE A 116 -6.75 8.81 -1.22
CA PHE A 116 -7.22 8.32 -2.50
C PHE A 116 -6.29 8.70 -3.66
N LYS A 117 -5.96 7.73 -4.51
CA LYS A 117 -5.17 7.88 -5.75
C LYS A 117 -3.79 8.50 -5.49
N PHE A 118 -3.00 7.85 -4.64
CA PHE A 118 -1.64 8.28 -4.39
C PHE A 118 -0.75 7.97 -5.61
N PRO A 119 0.18 8.87 -5.96
CA PRO A 119 1.10 8.64 -7.05
C PRO A 119 2.29 7.81 -6.54
N VAL A 120 2.05 6.64 -5.93
CA VAL A 120 3.13 5.78 -5.40
C VAL A 120 2.93 4.39 -5.94
N PHE A 121 3.98 3.86 -6.57
CA PHE A 121 3.91 2.61 -7.31
C PHE A 121 5.01 1.67 -6.88
N ARG A 122 4.66 0.40 -6.70
CA ARG A 122 5.62 -0.70 -6.66
C ARG A 122 5.80 -1.21 -8.09
N VAL A 123 7.01 -1.09 -8.63
CA VAL A 123 7.36 -1.53 -9.98
C VAL A 123 8.30 -2.72 -9.87
N VAL A 124 7.93 -3.84 -10.49
CA VAL A 124 8.79 -5.02 -10.65
C VAL A 124 9.22 -5.09 -12.11
N SER A 125 10.54 -5.12 -12.35
CA SER A 125 11.13 -5.18 -13.68
C SER A 125 12.08 -6.36 -13.78
N THR A 126 11.88 -7.21 -14.77
CA THR A 126 12.76 -8.34 -15.08
C THR A 126 13.48 -8.10 -16.39
N GLY A 127 14.80 -8.04 -16.35
CA GLY A 127 15.67 -7.91 -17.51
C GLY A 127 16.40 -9.22 -17.82
N LYS A 128 16.63 -9.48 -19.12
CA LYS A 128 17.39 -10.64 -19.59
C LYS A 128 18.47 -10.20 -20.58
N SER A 129 19.68 -10.71 -20.40
CA SER A 129 20.81 -10.53 -21.32
C SER A 129 21.57 -11.85 -21.46
N GLY A 130 21.54 -12.46 -22.64
CA GLY A 130 22.03 -13.82 -22.84
C GLY A 130 21.34 -14.82 -21.90
N ASP A 131 22.14 -15.52 -21.10
CA ASP A 131 21.67 -16.50 -20.11
C ASP A 131 21.43 -15.89 -18.72
N VAL A 132 21.65 -14.57 -18.55
CA VAL A 132 21.48 -13.89 -17.27
C VAL A 132 20.10 -13.23 -17.21
N THR A 133 19.34 -13.54 -16.16
CA THR A 133 18.07 -12.87 -15.82
C THR A 133 18.21 -12.19 -14.46
N ARG A 134 17.73 -10.94 -14.36
CA ARG A 134 17.77 -10.12 -13.15
C ARG A 134 16.41 -9.50 -12.93
N THR A 135 15.94 -9.48 -11.68
CA THR A 135 14.68 -8.83 -11.32
C THR A 135 14.94 -7.76 -10.29
N VAL A 136 14.40 -6.57 -10.50
CA VAL A 136 14.50 -5.43 -9.59
C VAL A 136 13.09 -5.01 -9.20
N GLN A 137 12.89 -4.78 -7.90
CA GLN A 137 11.70 -4.14 -7.35
C GLN A 137 12.04 -2.73 -6.93
N MET A 138 11.20 -1.77 -7.30
CA MET A 138 11.33 -0.35 -6.96
C MET A 138 10.04 0.17 -6.35
N VAL A 139 10.15 1.07 -5.38
CA VAL A 139 9.07 1.96 -4.96
C VAL A 139 9.34 3.32 -5.59
N VAL A 140 8.38 3.82 -6.36
CA VAL A 140 8.53 5.04 -7.16
C VAL A 140 7.39 5.99 -6.81
N SER A 141 7.70 7.26 -6.54
CA SER A 141 6.69 8.30 -6.55
C SER A 141 6.54 8.84 -7.97
N GLY A 142 5.31 8.86 -8.46
CA GLY A 142 4.93 9.68 -9.60
C GLY A 142 5.15 11.13 -9.22
N GLY A 143 5.92 11.84 -10.03
CA GLY A 143 6.06 13.28 -9.86
C GLY A 143 4.67 13.90 -9.87
N GLY A 144 4.32 14.63 -8.81
CA GLY A 144 3.02 15.29 -8.69
C GLY A 144 2.67 16.01 -10.00
N GLY A 145 1.42 15.89 -10.43
CA GLY A 145 1.01 16.20 -11.80
C GLY A 145 1.53 17.55 -12.35
N ARG A 146 1.84 17.53 -13.65
CA ARG A 146 2.32 18.63 -14.53
C ARG A 146 3.76 19.11 -14.31
N GLY A 147 4.72 18.18 -14.17
CA GLY A 147 6.15 18.50 -14.38
C GLY A 147 7.11 17.94 -13.33
N GLY A 148 6.63 17.21 -12.32
CA GLY A 148 7.49 16.46 -11.43
C GLY A 148 8.13 15.28 -12.17
N ASN A 149 9.44 15.11 -12.03
CA ASN A 149 10.09 13.87 -12.45
C ASN A 149 9.73 12.76 -11.45
N PRO A 150 9.42 11.54 -11.92
CA PRO A 150 9.31 10.40 -11.03
C PRO A 150 10.59 10.25 -10.19
N LEU A 151 10.44 9.90 -8.91
CA LEU A 151 11.55 9.66 -8.00
C LEU A 151 11.53 8.21 -7.54
N VAL A 152 12.68 7.55 -7.61
CA VAL A 152 12.87 6.25 -6.99
C VAL A 152 13.06 6.49 -5.49
N ILE A 153 12.13 6.00 -4.68
CA ILE A 153 12.16 6.09 -3.21
C ILE A 153 13.09 5.01 -2.66
N SER A 154 12.91 3.77 -3.12
CA SER A 154 13.76 2.64 -2.73
C SER A 154 13.78 1.60 -3.84
N TRP A 155 14.82 0.76 -3.84
CA TRP A 155 14.91 -0.38 -4.75
C TRP A 155 15.68 -1.54 -4.12
N LYS A 156 15.39 -2.77 -4.59
CA LYS A 156 16.16 -3.98 -4.29
C LYS A 156 16.17 -4.93 -5.49
N GLU A 157 17.23 -5.70 -5.61
CA GLU A 157 17.26 -6.87 -6.50
C GLU A 157 16.55 -8.04 -5.80
N LEU A 158 15.74 -8.81 -6.54
CA LEU A 158 15.01 -9.99 -6.05
C LEU A 158 15.74 -11.30 -6.37
#